data_AF-A0A359EDV9-F1
#
_entry.id   AF-A0A359EDV9-F1
#
_cell.length_a   1.000
_cell.length_b   1.000
_cell.length_c   1.000
_cell.angle_alpha   90.00
_cell.angle_beta   90.00
_cell.angle_gamma   90.00
#
_symmetry.space_group_name_H-M   'P 1'
#
loop_
_entity.id
_entity.type
_entity.pdbx_description
1 polymer ?
#
loop_
_entity_poly.entity_id
_entity_poly.type
_entity_poly.pdbx_seq_one_letter_code
_entity_poly.pdbx_strand_id
1 'polypeptide(L)'
;GRLDLLKQDFTTLEDVDRQLEIYSGDMHRDFEFRMSDIEKILYEMEQRGQEYFDDTIRLARVIDLTKKERIRQEFEKKVVTDVPTQIDVRVGEMIDWLVEADLRQWQAVTEHLAERRRQYKDRIVGGSEIGAFHSERERLIDGVGRAARDVVEGYDKTDEARKIAADVQSAVAAAAVLEVGAVGLGVVVTALATTMAMDVTGIIMASALALLGLFIIPAKRRQAKNELKTKIAEMRETLVQSLRAQFEREIQRSLDNIKEAIAPYSRFVRAEGGKLENTSQTLAGFREALGRLRGKIEG
;
A
#
# COMPACT_ATOMS: atom_id res chain seq x y z
N GLY A 1 -17.64 36.52 -10.38
CA GLY A 1 -19.02 36.08 -10.71
C GLY A 1 -19.10 34.56 -10.73
N ARG A 2 -20.29 33.96 -10.70
CA ARG A 2 -20.51 32.49 -10.58
C ARG A 2 -19.68 31.64 -11.56
N LEU A 3 -19.53 32.07 -12.81
CA LEU A 3 -18.76 31.35 -13.83
C LEU A 3 -17.25 31.31 -13.54
N ASP A 4 -16.71 32.38 -12.97
CA ASP A 4 -15.30 32.44 -12.55
C ASP A 4 -15.04 31.52 -11.35
N LEU A 5 -15.98 31.48 -10.40
CA LEU A 5 -15.91 30.55 -9.26
C LEU A 5 -15.94 29.10 -9.70
N LEU A 6 -16.86 28.73 -10.61
CA LEU A 6 -16.97 27.36 -11.10
C LEU A 6 -15.73 26.94 -11.90
N LYS A 7 -15.19 27.81 -12.76
CA LYS A 7 -13.92 27.52 -13.46
C LYS A 7 -12.80 27.20 -12.49
N GLN A 8 -12.70 27.97 -11.42
CA GLN A 8 -11.65 27.75 -10.44
C GLN A 8 -11.92 26.51 -9.57
N ASP A 9 -13.19 26.20 -9.27
CA ASP A 9 -13.57 24.95 -8.59
C ASP A 9 -13.22 23.72 -9.45
N PHE A 10 -13.36 23.81 -10.77
CA PHE A 10 -12.85 22.79 -11.70
C PHE A 10 -11.33 22.65 -11.60
N THR A 11 -10.59 23.76 -11.65
CA THR A 11 -9.13 23.74 -11.50
C THR A 11 -8.71 23.13 -10.16
N THR A 12 -9.40 23.44 -9.07
CA THR A 12 -9.13 22.83 -7.75
C THR A 12 -9.35 21.32 -7.77
N LEU A 13 -10.41 20.82 -8.41
CA LEU A 13 -10.64 19.38 -8.52
C LEU A 13 -9.56 18.69 -9.38
N GLU A 14 -9.16 19.32 -10.49
CA GLU A 14 -8.05 18.82 -11.33
C GLU A 14 -6.72 18.82 -10.56
N ASP A 15 -6.47 19.83 -9.72
CA ASP A 15 -5.29 19.89 -8.86
C ASP A 15 -5.28 18.75 -7.84
N VAL A 16 -6.43 18.46 -7.21
CA VAL A 16 -6.57 17.34 -6.27
C VAL A 16 -6.35 16.01 -6.98
N ASP A 17 -6.95 15.79 -8.15
CA ASP A 17 -6.77 14.55 -8.92
C ASP A 17 -5.29 14.34 -9.29
N ARG A 18 -4.59 15.39 -9.75
CA ARG A 18 -3.14 15.33 -10.04
C ARG A 18 -2.30 15.06 -8.80
N GLN A 19 -2.65 15.64 -7.66
CA GLN A 19 -1.96 15.37 -6.39
C GLN A 19 -2.12 13.90 -5.96
N LEU A 20 -3.30 13.31 -6.17
CA LEU A 20 -3.55 11.91 -5.86
C LEU A 20 -2.75 10.95 -6.77
N GLU A 21 -2.56 11.30 -8.03
CA GLU A 21 -1.68 10.54 -8.94
C GLU A 21 -0.21 10.60 -8.50
N ILE A 22 0.28 11.78 -8.12
CA ILE A 22 1.64 11.95 -7.60
C ILE A 22 1.81 11.15 -6.31
N TYR A 23 0.89 11.30 -5.36
CA TYR A 23 0.87 10.53 -4.11
C TYR A 23 0.93 9.02 -4.38
N SER A 24 0.10 8.48 -5.27
CA SER A 24 0.13 7.07 -5.64
C SER A 24 1.51 6.66 -6.16
N GLY A 25 2.09 7.44 -7.08
CA GLY A 25 3.42 7.17 -7.61
C GLY A 25 4.53 7.24 -6.56
N ASP A 26 4.41 8.14 -5.58
CA ASP A 26 5.35 8.29 -4.47
C ASP A 26 5.28 7.08 -3.53
N MET A 27 4.06 6.64 -3.19
CA MET A 27 3.80 5.46 -2.37
C MET A 27 4.41 4.19 -2.98
N HIS A 28 4.29 4.00 -4.29
CA HIS A 28 4.89 2.86 -4.97
C HIS A 28 6.43 2.87 -4.88
N ARG A 29 7.05 4.02 -5.10
CA ARG A 29 8.52 4.12 -5.05
C ARG A 29 9.04 3.89 -3.64
N ASP A 30 8.41 4.49 -2.64
CA ASP A 30 8.79 4.34 -1.24
C ASP A 30 8.57 2.92 -0.73
N PHE A 31 7.52 2.23 -1.20
CA PHE A 31 7.32 0.81 -0.95
C PHE A 31 8.50 -0.02 -1.47
N GLU A 32 8.93 0.18 -2.73
CA GLU A 32 10.06 -0.56 -3.31
C GLU A 32 11.37 -0.32 -2.54
N PHE A 33 11.61 0.91 -2.07
CA PHE A 33 12.77 1.22 -1.22
C PHE A 33 12.72 0.41 0.09
N ARG A 34 11.58 0.38 0.77
CA ARG A 34 11.41 -0.39 2.02
C ARG A 34 11.46 -1.91 1.78
N MET A 35 10.97 -2.37 0.64
CA MET A 35 11.04 -3.78 0.26
C MET A 35 12.49 -4.23 0.09
N SER A 36 13.37 -3.35 -0.41
CA SER A 36 14.79 -3.67 -0.58
C SER A 36 15.49 -3.99 0.76
N ASP A 37 15.06 -3.39 1.87
CA ASP A 37 15.58 -3.71 3.21
C ASP A 37 15.19 -5.12 3.65
N ILE A 38 13.99 -5.58 3.28
CA ILE A 38 13.52 -6.95 3.55
C ILE A 38 14.28 -7.95 2.66
N GLU A 39 14.46 -7.65 1.38
CA GLU A 39 15.22 -8.49 0.46
C GLU A 39 16.67 -8.65 0.91
N LYS A 40 17.27 -7.58 1.47
CA LYS A 40 18.62 -7.61 2.03
C LYS A 40 18.74 -8.60 3.19
N ILE A 41 17.76 -8.65 4.10
CA ILE A 41 17.75 -9.61 5.21
C ILE A 41 17.77 -11.06 4.68
N LEU A 42 16.95 -11.36 3.67
CA LEU A 42 16.90 -12.69 3.05
C LEU A 42 18.20 -13.03 2.31
N TYR A 43 18.83 -12.05 1.67
CA TYR A 43 20.14 -12.21 1.04
C TYR A 43 21.24 -12.52 2.06
N GLU A 44 21.27 -11.80 3.19
CA GLU A 44 22.22 -12.06 4.28
C GLU A 44 22.00 -13.45 4.89
N MET A 45 20.75 -13.88 5.04
CA MET A 45 20.42 -15.26 5.45
C MET A 45 20.97 -16.30 4.46
N GLU A 46 20.84 -16.05 3.15
CA GLU A 46 21.42 -16.93 2.12
C GLU A 46 22.94 -17.04 2.28
N GLN A 47 23.63 -15.91 2.44
CA GLN A 47 25.08 -15.88 2.62
C GLN A 47 25.51 -16.68 3.87
N ARG A 48 24.87 -16.44 5.02
CA ARG A 48 25.16 -17.19 6.26
C ARG A 48 24.94 -18.69 6.10
N GLY A 49 23.90 -19.09 5.38
CA GLY A 49 23.67 -20.50 5.10
C GLY A 49 24.72 -21.12 4.17
N GLN A 50 25.17 -20.39 3.16
CA GLN A 50 26.27 -20.83 2.31
C GLN A 50 27.59 -20.99 3.09
N GLU A 51 27.92 -20.05 3.97
CA GLU A 51 29.09 -20.09 4.86
C GLU A 51 28.99 -21.25 5.85
N TYR A 52 27.81 -21.46 6.46
CA TYR A 52 27.58 -22.57 7.37
C TYR A 52 27.85 -23.93 6.72
N PHE A 53 27.37 -24.14 5.48
CA PHE A 53 27.66 -25.36 4.73
C PHE A 53 29.13 -25.47 4.32
N ASP A 54 29.86 -24.37 4.19
CA ASP A 54 31.29 -24.39 3.88
C ASP A 54 32.14 -24.80 5.08
N ASP A 55 31.86 -24.25 6.25
CA ASP A 55 32.66 -24.47 7.46
C ASP A 55 32.31 -25.78 8.16
N THR A 56 31.01 -26.08 8.29
CA THR A 56 30.54 -27.30 9.00
C THR A 56 30.99 -28.56 8.27
N ILE A 57 30.99 -28.55 6.93
CA ILE A 57 31.39 -29.70 6.11
C ILE A 57 32.91 -29.84 6.01
N ARG A 58 33.67 -28.77 6.23
CA ARG A 58 35.15 -28.78 6.19
C ARG A 58 35.76 -29.34 7.48
N LEU A 59 35.08 -29.19 8.62
CA LEU A 59 35.59 -29.51 9.95
C LEU A 59 35.01 -30.79 10.55
N ALA A 60 33.81 -31.21 10.13
CA ALA A 60 33.19 -32.39 10.68
C ALA A 60 33.83 -33.67 10.12
N ARG A 61 34.73 -34.27 10.90
CA ARG A 61 35.06 -35.70 10.75
C ARG A 61 33.76 -36.49 10.89
N VAL A 62 33.59 -37.47 10.00
CA VAL A 62 32.43 -38.35 9.73
C VAL A 62 31.58 -38.78 10.94
N ILE A 63 32.11 -38.75 12.17
CA ILE A 63 31.44 -39.19 13.40
C ILE A 63 30.45 -38.15 13.97
N ASP A 64 30.74 -36.84 13.86
CA ASP A 64 29.95 -35.79 14.53
C ASP A 64 28.65 -35.44 13.77
N LEU A 65 28.49 -35.93 12.53
CA LEU A 65 27.35 -35.68 11.65
C LEU A 65 26.17 -36.63 11.87
N THR A 66 26.34 -37.67 12.69
CA THR A 66 25.24 -38.53 13.16
C THR A 66 24.30 -37.79 14.12
N LYS A 67 24.76 -36.69 14.72
CA LYS A 67 23.98 -35.80 15.59
C LYS A 67 23.17 -34.81 14.77
N LYS A 68 22.22 -35.31 13.98
CA LYS A 68 21.32 -34.52 13.10
C LYS A 68 20.70 -33.33 13.85
N GLU A 69 20.32 -33.57 15.09
CA GLU A 69 19.75 -32.57 15.99
C GLU A 69 20.70 -31.41 16.31
N ARG A 70 22.00 -31.68 16.46
CA ARG A 70 22.99 -30.63 16.72
C ARG A 70 23.18 -29.74 15.49
N ILE A 71 23.24 -30.34 14.30
CA ILE A 71 23.36 -29.59 13.03
C ILE A 71 22.12 -28.71 12.82
N ARG A 72 20.92 -29.24 13.07
CA ARG A 72 19.67 -28.45 13.07
C ARG A 72 19.80 -27.20 13.94
N GLN A 73 20.10 -27.41 15.22
CA GLN A 73 20.15 -26.33 16.20
C GLN A 73 21.24 -25.32 15.87
N GLU A 74 22.40 -25.76 15.36
CA GLU A 74 23.45 -24.84 14.92
C GLU A 74 23.07 -24.06 13.67
N PHE A 75 22.37 -24.67 12.71
CA PHE A 75 21.88 -23.98 11.51
C PHE A 75 20.83 -22.93 11.90
N GLU A 76 19.85 -23.29 12.71
CA GLU A 76 18.84 -22.37 13.24
C GLU A 76 19.49 -21.20 13.97
N LYS A 77 20.47 -21.49 14.84
CA LYS A 77 21.20 -20.49 15.61
C LYS A 77 22.05 -19.55 14.74
N LYS A 78 22.73 -20.06 13.72
CA LYS A 78 23.71 -19.31 12.93
C LYS A 78 23.11 -18.65 11.69
N VAL A 79 22.02 -19.18 11.15
CA VAL A 79 21.47 -18.76 9.86
C VAL A 79 20.12 -18.07 10.03
N VAL A 80 19.22 -18.61 10.85
CA VAL A 80 17.79 -18.24 10.86
C VAL A 80 17.40 -17.30 12.02
N THR A 81 18.03 -17.42 13.19
CA THR A 81 17.55 -16.89 14.49
C THR A 81 17.01 -15.45 14.46
N ASP A 82 17.67 -14.55 13.77
CA ASP A 82 17.34 -13.11 13.76
C ASP A 82 16.48 -12.68 12.58
N VAL A 83 16.27 -13.56 11.59
CA VAL A 83 15.61 -13.22 10.31
C VAL A 83 14.12 -12.92 10.49
N PRO A 84 13.30 -13.77 11.16
CA PRO A 84 11.88 -13.49 11.32
C PRO A 84 11.63 -12.17 12.03
N THR A 85 12.33 -11.92 13.14
CA THR A 85 12.18 -10.68 13.91
C THR A 85 12.60 -9.45 13.10
N GLN A 86 13.66 -9.53 12.30
CA GLN A 86 14.06 -8.42 11.44
C GLN A 86 13.02 -8.14 10.35
N ILE A 87 12.46 -9.18 9.73
CA ILE A 87 11.38 -9.01 8.74
C ILE A 87 10.15 -8.38 9.40
N ASP A 88 9.74 -8.86 10.56
CA ASP A 88 8.59 -8.32 11.31
C ASP A 88 8.77 -6.82 11.63
N VAL A 89 9.98 -6.44 12.07
CA VAL A 89 10.32 -5.02 12.32
C VAL A 89 10.22 -4.19 11.05
N ARG A 90 10.76 -4.66 9.93
CA ARG A 90 10.71 -3.93 8.64
C ARG A 90 9.30 -3.81 8.09
N VAL A 91 8.49 -4.87 8.22
CA VAL A 91 7.07 -4.84 7.85
C VAL A 91 6.32 -3.85 8.75
N GLY A 92 6.57 -3.85 10.06
CA GLY A 92 5.99 -2.88 10.99
C GLY A 92 6.32 -1.43 10.63
N GLU A 93 7.60 -1.13 10.37
CA GLU A 93 8.04 0.21 9.92
C GLU A 93 7.38 0.64 8.59
N MET A 94 7.13 -0.32 7.70
CA MET A 94 6.45 -0.08 6.43
C MET A 94 4.96 0.21 6.63
N ILE A 95 4.30 -0.51 7.54
CA ILE A 95 2.89 -0.26 7.92
C ILE A 95 2.75 1.10 8.59
N ASP A 96 3.61 1.43 9.55
CA ASP A 96 3.60 2.72 10.24
C ASP A 96 3.76 3.88 9.27
N TRP A 97 4.68 3.74 8.30
CA TRP A 97 4.87 4.73 7.25
C TRP A 97 3.63 4.87 6.34
N LEU A 98 3.02 3.76 5.94
CA LEU A 98 1.82 3.75 5.09
C LEU A 98 0.67 4.49 5.77
N VAL A 99 0.45 4.17 7.04
CA VAL A 99 -0.52 4.82 7.94
C VAL A 99 -0.25 6.32 8.01
N GLU A 100 1.00 6.71 8.26
CA GLU A 100 1.35 8.13 8.36
C GLU A 100 1.19 8.87 7.02
N ALA A 101 1.49 8.23 5.90
CA ALA A 101 1.35 8.80 4.57
C ALA A 101 -0.12 9.05 4.20
N ASP A 102 -1.00 8.08 4.49
CA ASP A 102 -2.44 8.22 4.30
C ASP A 102 -3.00 9.40 5.11
N LEU A 103 -2.65 9.49 6.40
CA LEU A 103 -3.09 10.59 7.26
C LEU A 103 -2.64 11.96 6.73
N ARG A 104 -1.37 12.09 6.31
CA ARG A 104 -0.85 13.33 5.73
C ARG A 104 -1.58 13.71 4.45
N GLN A 105 -1.90 12.73 3.60
CA GLN A 105 -2.61 12.98 2.35
C GLN A 105 -4.03 13.50 2.61
N TRP A 106 -4.73 12.91 3.57
CA TRP A 106 -6.04 13.42 4.02
C TRP A 106 -5.98 14.87 4.51
N GLN A 107 -4.97 15.20 5.30
CA GLN A 107 -4.76 16.56 5.79
C GLN A 107 -4.50 17.53 4.64
N ALA A 108 -3.63 17.16 3.69
CA ALA A 108 -3.29 17.98 2.54
C ALA A 108 -4.52 18.29 1.64
N VAL A 109 -5.31 17.27 1.30
CA VAL A 109 -6.53 17.45 0.50
C VAL A 109 -7.55 18.34 1.21
N THR A 110 -7.71 18.14 2.52
CA THR A 110 -8.67 18.91 3.33
C THR A 110 -8.24 20.37 3.47
N GLU A 111 -6.96 20.62 3.72
CA GLU A 111 -6.40 21.96 3.79
C GLU A 111 -6.54 22.68 2.46
N HIS A 112 -6.26 22.00 1.35
CA HIS A 112 -6.40 22.56 0.00
C HIS A 112 -7.85 23.01 -0.27
N LEU A 113 -8.84 22.18 0.06
CA LEU A 113 -10.26 22.51 -0.09
C LEU A 113 -10.73 23.60 0.88
N ALA A 114 -10.22 23.60 2.12
CA ALA A 114 -10.57 24.59 3.13
C ALA A 114 -10.02 25.98 2.81
N GLU A 115 -8.78 26.07 2.31
CA GLU A 115 -8.18 27.32 1.85
C GLU A 115 -8.99 27.91 0.70
N ARG A 116 -9.43 27.05 -0.23
CA ARG A 116 -10.32 27.42 -1.33
C ARG A 116 -11.68 27.94 -0.86
N ARG A 117 -12.18 27.54 0.30
CA ARG A 117 -13.40 28.12 0.89
C ARG A 117 -13.15 29.54 1.37
N ARG A 118 -12.06 29.77 2.10
CA ARG A 118 -11.76 31.06 2.76
C ARG A 118 -11.60 32.21 1.76
N GLN A 119 -10.91 31.96 0.64
CA GLN A 119 -10.62 32.97 -0.38
C GLN A 119 -11.86 33.61 -1.03
N TYR A 120 -13.05 32.99 -0.92
CA TYR A 120 -14.27 33.48 -1.59
C TYR A 120 -15.40 33.88 -0.64
N LYS A 121 -15.18 33.79 0.67
CA LYS A 121 -16.14 34.22 1.69
C LYS A 121 -16.45 35.73 1.60
N ASP A 122 -15.49 36.53 1.15
CA ASP A 122 -15.59 38.00 1.11
C ASP A 122 -16.12 38.58 -0.22
N ARG A 123 -16.43 37.73 -1.22
CA ARG A 123 -16.91 38.15 -2.56
C ARG A 123 -18.44 38.07 -2.73
N ILE A 124 -19.19 37.93 -1.63
CA ILE A 124 -20.63 37.61 -1.66
C ILE A 124 -21.48 38.90 -1.70
N VAL A 125 -22.04 39.24 -2.87
CA VAL A 125 -23.09 40.27 -3.00
C VAL A 125 -24.16 39.82 -4.02
N GLY A 126 -25.42 39.66 -3.57
CA GLY A 126 -26.64 39.67 -4.41
C GLY A 126 -27.39 38.35 -4.63
N GLY A 127 -28.74 38.45 -4.74
CA GLY A 127 -29.70 37.51 -5.37
C GLY A 127 -29.99 36.14 -4.69
N SER A 128 -31.26 35.72 -4.57
CA SER A 128 -31.63 34.46 -3.88
C SER A 128 -31.10 33.19 -4.56
N GLU A 129 -31.03 33.13 -5.89
CA GLU A 129 -30.47 31.98 -6.63
C GLU A 129 -28.94 31.89 -6.51
N ILE A 130 -28.25 33.03 -6.45
CA ILE A 130 -26.80 33.09 -6.22
C ILE A 130 -26.50 32.65 -4.79
N GLY A 131 -27.32 33.07 -3.81
CA GLY A 131 -27.24 32.62 -2.42
C GLY A 131 -27.40 31.11 -2.24
N ALA A 132 -28.30 30.45 -2.99
CA ALA A 132 -28.49 29.00 -2.93
C ALA A 132 -27.25 28.24 -3.45
N PHE A 133 -26.65 28.68 -4.57
CA PHE A 133 -25.41 28.10 -5.09
C PHE A 133 -24.27 28.17 -4.07
N HIS A 134 -24.07 29.33 -3.45
CA HIS A 134 -23.02 29.52 -2.45
C HIS A 134 -23.24 28.67 -1.19
N SER A 135 -24.47 28.61 -0.70
CA SER A 135 -24.84 27.83 0.49
C SER A 135 -24.63 26.32 0.25
N GLU A 136 -25.02 25.83 -0.93
CA GLU A 136 -24.85 24.42 -1.28
C GLU A 136 -23.36 24.06 -1.45
N ARG A 137 -22.58 24.92 -2.12
CA ARG A 137 -21.13 24.77 -2.24
C ARG A 137 -20.46 24.69 -0.87
N GLU A 138 -20.80 25.60 0.04
CA GLU A 138 -20.24 25.65 1.39
C GLU A 138 -20.60 24.39 2.19
N ARG A 139 -21.85 23.94 2.11
CA ARG A 139 -22.32 22.70 2.73
C ARG A 139 -21.54 21.47 2.24
N LEU A 140 -21.25 21.39 0.95
CA LEU A 140 -20.52 20.27 0.35
C LEU A 140 -19.05 20.26 0.76
N ILE A 141 -18.38 21.42 0.74
CA ILE A 141 -16.99 21.54 1.22
C ILE A 141 -16.91 21.21 2.72
N ASP A 142 -17.90 21.62 3.51
CA ASP A 142 -17.99 21.26 4.94
C ASP A 142 -18.32 19.79 5.17
N GLY A 143 -18.97 19.14 4.21
CA GLY A 143 -19.11 17.69 4.15
C GLY A 143 -17.77 16.99 4.01
N VAL A 144 -16.94 17.44 3.05
CA VAL A 144 -15.59 16.88 2.86
C VAL A 144 -14.73 17.09 4.09
N GLY A 145 -14.71 18.30 4.66
CA GLY A 145 -13.95 18.60 5.86
C GLY A 145 -14.45 17.89 7.12
N ARG A 146 -15.70 17.41 7.14
CA ARG A 146 -16.20 16.50 8.18
C ARG A 146 -15.75 15.07 7.93
N ALA A 147 -15.91 14.55 6.71
CA ALA A 147 -15.41 13.21 6.37
C ALA A 147 -13.91 13.07 6.66
N ALA A 148 -13.12 14.09 6.32
CA ALA A 148 -11.70 14.13 6.67
C ALA A 148 -11.44 14.20 8.18
N ARG A 149 -12.25 14.95 8.94
CA ARG A 149 -12.16 14.95 10.40
C ARG A 149 -12.58 13.62 11.00
N ASP A 150 -13.61 12.97 10.47
CA ASP A 150 -14.04 11.65 10.94
C ASP A 150 -12.95 10.61 10.68
N VAL A 151 -12.26 10.70 9.53
CA VAL A 151 -11.09 9.87 9.22
C VAL A 151 -9.94 10.20 10.17
N VAL A 152 -9.60 11.47 10.39
CA VAL A 152 -8.47 11.92 11.24
C VAL A 152 -8.72 11.71 12.75
N GLU A 153 -9.93 11.97 13.25
CA GLU A 153 -10.35 11.81 14.65
C GLU A 153 -10.67 10.35 14.98
N GLY A 154 -11.18 9.59 14.01
CA GLY A 154 -11.30 8.13 14.08
C GLY A 154 -9.97 7.39 13.85
N TYR A 155 -8.90 8.12 13.52
CA TYR A 155 -7.58 7.56 13.25
C TYR A 155 -6.81 7.22 14.53
N ASP A 156 -7.02 6.03 15.07
CA ASP A 156 -6.02 5.44 15.97
C ASP A 156 -4.96 4.75 15.11
N LYS A 157 -3.79 5.40 14.96
CA LYS A 157 -2.61 4.85 14.29
C LYS A 157 -2.33 3.40 14.68
N THR A 158 -2.54 3.07 15.96
CA THR A 158 -2.29 1.74 16.53
C THR A 158 -3.34 0.73 16.09
N ASP A 159 -4.60 1.12 15.98
CA ASP A 159 -5.66 0.24 15.49
C ASP A 159 -5.50 0.00 13.99
N GLU A 160 -5.19 1.04 13.22
CA GLU A 160 -5.02 0.92 11.78
C GLU A 160 -3.80 0.08 11.41
N ALA A 161 -2.66 0.33 12.08
CA ALA A 161 -1.48 -0.51 11.93
C ALA A 161 -1.76 -1.97 12.30
N ARG A 162 -2.57 -2.24 13.33
CA ARG A 162 -2.97 -3.61 13.71
C ARG A 162 -3.83 -4.30 12.66
N LYS A 163 -4.80 -3.60 12.05
CA LYS A 163 -5.62 -4.17 10.97
C LYS A 163 -4.76 -4.53 9.76
N ILE A 164 -3.91 -3.59 9.33
CA ILE A 164 -3.01 -3.81 8.18
C ILE A 164 -2.04 -4.95 8.48
N ALA A 165 -1.50 -5.02 9.70
CA ALA A 165 -0.63 -6.12 10.12
C ALA A 165 -1.37 -7.47 10.07
N ALA A 166 -2.63 -7.54 10.52
CA ALA A 166 -3.43 -8.76 10.44
C ALA A 166 -3.72 -9.18 8.98
N ASP A 167 -3.97 -8.22 8.09
CA ASP A 167 -4.19 -8.48 6.67
C ASP A 167 -2.91 -8.96 5.97
N VAL A 168 -1.77 -8.32 6.26
CA VAL A 168 -0.44 -8.75 5.79
C VAL A 168 -0.14 -10.17 6.28
N GLN A 169 -0.34 -10.43 7.57
CA GLN A 169 -0.15 -11.74 8.19
C GLN A 169 -1.00 -12.82 7.49
N SER A 170 -2.26 -12.50 7.20
CA SER A 170 -3.20 -13.38 6.50
C SER A 170 -2.79 -13.63 5.05
N ALA A 171 -2.33 -12.60 4.33
CA ALA A 171 -1.86 -12.72 2.95
C ALA A 171 -0.63 -13.62 2.85
N VAL A 172 0.33 -13.43 3.75
CA VAL A 172 1.54 -14.28 3.85
C VAL A 172 1.16 -15.73 4.20
N ALA A 173 0.23 -15.94 5.14
CA ALA A 173 -0.26 -17.27 5.49
C ALA A 173 -0.98 -17.97 4.32
N ALA A 174 -1.79 -17.23 3.54
CA ALA A 174 -2.48 -17.77 2.37
C ALA A 174 -1.50 -18.16 1.24
N ALA A 175 -0.46 -17.35 1.00
CA ALA A 175 0.57 -17.66 0.02
C ALA A 175 1.33 -18.96 0.38
N ALA A 176 1.50 -19.24 1.68
CA ALA A 176 2.11 -20.47 2.15
C ALA A 176 1.26 -21.74 1.92
N VAL A 177 -0.04 -21.62 1.68
CA VAL A 177 -0.96 -22.75 1.44
C VAL A 177 -1.07 -23.13 -0.05
N LEU A 178 -0.84 -22.18 -0.95
CA LEU A 178 -1.01 -22.36 -2.40
C LEU A 178 0.19 -23.03 -3.10
N GLU A 179 1.35 -23.12 -2.44
CA GLU A 179 2.50 -23.85 -2.97
C GLU A 179 2.34 -25.37 -2.78
N VAL A 180 1.67 -25.99 -3.76
CA VAL A 180 1.57 -27.44 -3.94
C VAL A 180 2.98 -28.01 -4.16
N GLY A 181 3.50 -28.79 -3.21
CA GLY A 181 4.40 -29.91 -3.54
C GLY A 181 5.63 -30.13 -2.67
N ALA A 182 6.19 -29.12 -2.00
CA ALA A 182 7.22 -29.35 -1.00
C ALA A 182 7.40 -28.11 -0.14
N VAL A 183 7.02 -28.26 1.13
CA VAL A 183 7.72 -27.60 2.24
C VAL A 183 7.42 -26.10 2.28
N GLY A 184 6.18 -25.80 2.72
CA GLY A 184 5.60 -24.47 2.84
C GLY A 184 6.01 -23.65 4.06
N LEU A 185 6.14 -22.35 3.83
CA LEU A 185 6.41 -21.28 4.79
C LEU A 185 5.27 -21.04 5.82
N GLY A 186 4.29 -21.94 5.88
CA GLY A 186 3.08 -21.81 6.71
C GLY A 186 3.28 -22.16 8.18
N VAL A 187 4.52 -22.41 8.61
CA VAL A 187 4.86 -22.76 9.99
C VAL A 187 5.42 -21.56 10.76
N VAL A 188 5.78 -20.46 10.10
CA VAL A 188 6.46 -19.34 10.79
C VAL A 188 5.48 -18.44 11.56
N VAL A 189 4.21 -18.33 11.14
CA VAL A 189 3.29 -17.35 11.75
C VAL A 189 2.21 -17.99 12.64
N THR A 190 1.72 -19.18 12.32
CA THR A 190 0.73 -19.88 13.17
C THR A 190 1.32 -20.44 14.46
N ALA A 191 2.65 -20.48 14.57
CA ALA A 191 3.35 -20.98 15.75
C ALA A 191 3.53 -19.95 16.87
N LEU A 192 3.31 -18.66 16.60
CA LEU A 192 3.48 -17.60 17.60
C LEU A 192 2.22 -17.33 18.44
N ALA A 193 1.05 -17.84 18.05
CA ALA A 193 -0.20 -17.52 18.75
C ALA A 193 -0.59 -18.53 19.85
N THR A 194 -0.14 -19.78 19.81
CA THR A 194 -0.55 -20.75 20.84
C THR A 194 0.44 -21.90 21.02
N THR A 195 0.89 -22.03 22.26
CA THR A 195 1.33 -23.26 22.95
C THR A 195 2.83 -23.55 22.97
N MET A 196 3.39 -23.37 24.17
CA MET A 196 4.59 -24.05 24.65
C MET A 196 4.45 -25.58 24.51
N ALA A 197 5.00 -26.17 23.45
CA ALA A 197 5.53 -27.54 23.41
C ALA A 197 6.03 -27.87 21.99
N MET A 198 7.33 -28.19 21.89
CA MET A 198 8.02 -29.00 20.86
C MET A 198 7.60 -28.89 19.37
N ASP A 199 8.64 -28.66 18.56
CA ASP A 199 8.77 -28.87 17.11
C ASP A 199 7.97 -27.95 16.16
N VAL A 200 8.58 -26.79 15.89
CA VAL A 200 8.18 -25.87 14.81
C VAL A 200 9.43 -25.54 13.98
N THR A 201 9.97 -26.54 13.29
CA THR A 201 11.02 -26.37 12.26
C THR A 201 10.87 -27.40 11.12
N GLY A 202 9.73 -28.08 10.99
CA GLY A 202 9.61 -29.37 10.28
C GLY A 202 9.87 -29.36 8.76
N ILE A 203 9.99 -28.18 8.15
CA ILE A 203 9.93 -28.01 6.71
C ILE A 203 11.32 -27.71 6.13
N ILE A 204 12.01 -26.66 6.61
CA ILE A 204 13.45 -26.46 6.30
C ILE A 204 14.29 -27.64 6.83
N MET A 205 13.79 -28.35 7.83
CA MET A 205 14.41 -29.54 8.37
C MET A 205 14.29 -30.80 7.51
N ALA A 206 13.20 -30.97 6.75
CA ALA A 206 13.01 -32.17 5.95
C ALA A 206 13.98 -32.21 4.74
N SER A 207 14.27 -31.06 4.13
CA SER A 207 15.29 -30.92 3.08
C SER A 207 16.71 -31.11 3.63
N ALA A 208 16.98 -30.65 4.86
CA ALA A 208 18.25 -30.92 5.52
C ALA A 208 18.45 -32.41 5.88
N LEU A 209 17.38 -33.15 6.18
CA LEU A 209 17.45 -34.53 6.69
C LEU A 209 17.60 -35.61 5.60
N ALA A 210 17.30 -35.32 4.33
CA ALA A 210 17.52 -36.25 3.21
C ALA A 210 19.02 -36.45 2.86
N LEU A 211 19.92 -35.65 3.43
CA LEU A 211 21.33 -35.58 3.04
C LEU A 211 22.29 -36.43 3.88
N LEU A 212 21.83 -37.02 4.99
CA LEU A 212 22.74 -37.58 6.01
C LEU A 212 23.07 -39.07 5.85
N GLY A 213 22.95 -39.61 4.63
CA GLY A 213 23.23 -41.02 4.33
C GLY A 213 24.66 -41.30 3.84
N LEU A 214 25.29 -40.44 3.05
CA LEU A 214 26.54 -40.78 2.31
C LEU A 214 27.41 -39.54 2.02
N PHE A 215 27.98 -38.95 3.09
CA PHE A 215 28.61 -37.63 3.09
C PHE A 215 30.13 -37.62 2.78
N ILE A 216 30.55 -38.33 1.72
CA ILE A 216 31.93 -38.27 1.17
C ILE A 216 31.97 -37.44 -0.14
N ILE A 217 30.84 -36.89 -0.60
CA ILE A 217 30.69 -36.44 -1.99
C ILE A 217 30.56 -34.90 -2.08
N PRO A 218 31.54 -34.17 -2.69
CA PRO A 218 31.47 -32.73 -2.95
C PRO A 218 30.18 -32.27 -3.67
N ALA A 219 29.60 -33.16 -4.48
CA ALA A 219 28.34 -32.93 -5.19
C ALA A 219 27.15 -32.75 -4.23
N LYS A 220 27.13 -33.43 -3.07
CA LYS A 220 26.05 -33.30 -2.08
C LYS A 220 26.08 -31.96 -1.33
N ARG A 221 27.27 -31.41 -1.07
CA ARG A 221 27.42 -30.03 -0.56
C ARG A 221 26.91 -28.99 -1.56
N ARG A 222 27.29 -29.14 -2.83
CA ARG A 222 26.77 -28.27 -3.90
C ARG A 222 25.25 -28.37 -4.03
N GLN A 223 24.71 -29.58 -3.92
CA GLN A 223 23.26 -29.81 -3.91
C GLN A 223 22.58 -29.07 -2.75
N ALA A 224 23.07 -29.20 -1.51
CA ALA A 224 22.50 -28.54 -0.34
C ALA A 224 22.52 -27.01 -0.45
N LYS A 225 23.62 -26.45 -0.96
CA LYS A 225 23.73 -25.00 -1.22
C LYS A 225 22.76 -24.52 -2.29
N ASN A 226 22.63 -25.26 -3.38
CA ASN A 226 21.71 -24.92 -4.45
C ASN A 226 20.26 -25.01 -3.96
N GLU A 227 19.93 -26.03 -3.16
CA GLU A 227 18.61 -26.20 -2.58
C GLU A 227 18.25 -25.08 -1.59
N LEU A 228 19.19 -24.69 -0.71
CA LEU A 228 19.02 -23.53 0.16
C LEU A 228 18.77 -22.26 -0.67
N LYS A 229 19.60 -22.00 -1.68
CA LYS A 229 19.47 -20.84 -2.56
C LYS A 229 18.10 -20.81 -3.24
N THR A 230 17.65 -21.93 -3.79
CA THR A 230 16.33 -22.06 -4.41
C THR A 230 15.23 -21.75 -3.42
N LYS A 231 15.29 -22.32 -2.20
CA LYS A 231 14.25 -22.10 -1.18
C LYS A 231 14.19 -20.67 -0.66
N ILE A 232 15.34 -20.01 -0.53
CA ILE A 232 15.38 -18.59 -0.15
C ILE A 232 14.86 -17.70 -1.28
N ALA A 233 15.17 -18.03 -2.54
CA ALA A 233 14.64 -17.31 -3.68
C ALA A 233 13.11 -17.44 -3.79
N GLU A 234 12.56 -18.64 -3.61
CA GLU A 234 11.11 -18.90 -3.54
C GLU A 234 10.48 -18.10 -2.38
N MET A 235 11.06 -18.18 -1.17
CA MET A 235 10.59 -17.43 -0.01
C MET A 235 10.57 -15.92 -0.26
N ARG A 236 11.63 -15.38 -0.85
CA ARG A 236 11.72 -13.96 -1.21
C ARG A 236 10.61 -13.60 -2.19
N GLU A 237 10.43 -14.37 -3.26
CA GLU A 237 9.42 -14.12 -4.28
C GLU A 237 8.02 -14.09 -3.66
N THR A 238 7.67 -15.10 -2.88
CA THR A 238 6.36 -15.21 -2.21
C THR A 238 6.14 -14.05 -1.23
N LEU A 239 7.15 -13.66 -0.46
CA LEU A 239 7.06 -12.53 0.48
C LEU A 239 6.87 -11.20 -0.26
N VAL A 240 7.69 -10.93 -1.30
CA VAL A 240 7.59 -9.72 -2.13
C VAL A 240 6.21 -9.64 -2.77
N GLN A 241 5.73 -10.71 -3.40
CA GLN A 241 4.42 -10.71 -4.07
C GLN A 241 3.28 -10.49 -3.08
N SER A 242 3.32 -11.13 -1.92
CA SER A 242 2.27 -11.01 -0.91
C SER A 242 2.21 -9.62 -0.30
N LEU A 243 3.38 -9.06 0.07
CA LEU A 243 3.47 -7.71 0.59
C LEU A 243 3.05 -6.69 -0.47
N ARG A 244 3.61 -6.76 -1.69
CA ARG A 244 3.25 -5.84 -2.78
C ARG A 244 1.75 -5.85 -3.05
N ALA A 245 1.14 -7.03 -3.15
CA ALA A 245 -0.29 -7.14 -3.38
C ALA A 245 -1.13 -6.53 -2.25
N GLN A 246 -0.71 -6.67 -0.99
CA GLN A 246 -1.41 -6.05 0.13
C GLN A 246 -1.23 -4.54 0.17
N PHE A 247 -0.01 -4.05 -0.09
CA PHE A 247 0.27 -2.61 -0.16
C PHE A 247 -0.51 -1.93 -1.29
N GLU A 248 -0.58 -2.56 -2.46
CA GLU A 248 -1.37 -2.06 -3.59
C GLU A 248 -2.85 -1.89 -3.21
N ARG A 249 -3.41 -2.90 -2.53
CA ARG A 249 -4.80 -2.84 -2.05
C ARG A 249 -5.01 -1.69 -1.08
N GLU A 250 -4.07 -1.43 -0.19
CA GLU A 250 -4.19 -0.38 0.82
C GLU A 250 -4.02 1.02 0.22
N ILE A 251 -3.10 1.20 -0.72
CA ILE A 251 -2.96 2.45 -1.50
C ILE A 251 -4.26 2.73 -2.25
N GLN A 252 -4.80 1.73 -2.94
CA GLN A 252 -6.05 1.89 -3.69
C GLN A 252 -7.23 2.22 -2.76
N ARG A 253 -7.33 1.55 -1.60
CA ARG A 253 -8.35 1.83 -0.58
C ARG A 253 -8.27 3.27 -0.07
N SER A 254 -7.07 3.75 0.26
CA SER A 254 -6.82 5.14 0.66
C SER A 254 -7.28 6.14 -0.41
N LEU A 255 -6.89 5.93 -1.67
CA LEU A 255 -7.28 6.77 -2.80
C LEU A 255 -8.81 6.80 -3.00
N ASP A 256 -9.45 5.65 -2.91
CA ASP A 256 -10.90 5.53 -3.11
C ASP A 256 -11.67 6.21 -1.99
N ASN A 257 -11.22 6.09 -0.74
CA ASN A 257 -11.83 6.79 0.40
C ASN A 257 -11.76 8.31 0.21
N ILE A 258 -10.62 8.85 -0.25
CA ILE A 258 -10.48 10.28 -0.55
C ILE A 258 -11.43 10.70 -1.68
N LYS A 259 -11.44 9.94 -2.77
CA LYS A 259 -12.31 10.20 -3.94
C LYS A 259 -13.79 10.16 -3.56
N GLU A 260 -14.19 9.22 -2.72
CA GLU A 260 -15.56 9.10 -2.21
C GLU A 260 -15.95 10.32 -1.38
N ALA A 261 -15.08 10.78 -0.49
CA ALA A 261 -15.32 11.96 0.32
C ALA A 261 -15.51 13.23 -0.53
N ILE A 262 -14.73 13.42 -1.60
CA ILE A 262 -14.84 14.59 -2.48
C ILE A 262 -15.94 14.46 -3.55
N ALA A 263 -16.46 13.25 -3.79
CA ALA A 263 -17.40 12.98 -4.88
C ALA A 263 -18.66 13.85 -4.86
N PRO A 264 -19.31 14.15 -3.71
CA PRO A 264 -20.46 15.06 -3.67
C PRO A 264 -20.14 16.45 -4.21
N TYR A 265 -18.99 17.02 -3.80
CA TYR A 265 -18.53 18.32 -4.27
C TYR A 265 -18.19 18.29 -5.77
N SER A 266 -17.48 17.25 -6.22
CA SER A 266 -17.16 17.06 -7.64
C SER A 266 -18.40 16.96 -8.53
N ARG A 267 -19.41 16.18 -8.11
CA ARG A 267 -20.69 16.07 -8.83
C ARG A 267 -21.41 17.41 -8.92
N PHE A 268 -21.40 18.20 -7.85
CA PHE A 268 -21.99 19.53 -7.83
C PHE A 268 -21.31 20.47 -8.84
N VAL A 269 -19.98 20.57 -8.81
CA VAL A 269 -19.22 21.43 -9.74
C VAL A 269 -19.49 21.06 -11.20
N ARG A 270 -19.51 19.76 -11.53
CA ARG A 270 -19.84 19.29 -12.89
C ARG A 270 -21.27 19.64 -13.32
N ALA A 271 -22.25 19.40 -12.46
CA ALA A 271 -23.65 19.70 -12.75
C ALA A 271 -23.88 21.20 -12.98
N GLU A 272 -23.24 22.04 -12.16
CA GLU A 272 -23.31 23.50 -12.26
C GLU A 272 -22.55 24.04 -13.48
N GLY A 273 -21.42 23.43 -13.85
CA GLY A 273 -20.72 23.69 -15.11
C GLY A 273 -21.60 23.42 -16.33
N GLY A 274 -22.25 22.26 -16.39
CA GLY A 274 -23.14 21.91 -17.51
C GLY A 274 -24.34 22.84 -17.65
N LYS A 275 -24.93 23.30 -16.53
CA LYS A 275 -26.00 24.32 -16.56
C LYS A 275 -25.53 25.65 -17.16
N LEU A 276 -24.32 26.10 -16.80
CA LEU A 276 -23.75 27.33 -17.33
C LEU A 276 -23.41 27.24 -18.81
N GLU A 277 -22.91 26.08 -19.26
CA GLU A 277 -22.62 25.84 -20.67
C GLU A 277 -23.90 25.88 -21.51
N ASN A 278 -24.94 25.16 -21.10
CA ASN A 278 -26.25 25.17 -21.75
C ASN A 278 -26.86 26.58 -21.80
N THR A 279 -26.74 27.34 -20.71
CA THR A 279 -27.22 28.74 -20.64
C THR A 279 -26.45 29.62 -21.61
N SER A 280 -25.13 29.46 -21.70
CA SER A 280 -24.27 30.21 -22.62
C SER A 280 -24.60 29.90 -24.09
N GLN A 281 -24.83 28.64 -24.43
CA GLN A 281 -25.26 28.22 -25.76
C GLN A 281 -26.64 28.80 -26.13
N THR A 282 -27.58 28.78 -25.18
CA THR A 282 -28.92 29.35 -25.39
C THR A 282 -28.86 30.86 -25.63
N LEU A 283 -28.06 31.60 -24.84
CA LEU A 283 -27.86 33.05 -25.02
C LEU A 283 -27.18 33.38 -26.35
N ALA A 284 -26.21 32.57 -26.78
CA ALA A 284 -25.59 32.72 -28.10
C ALA A 284 -26.64 32.55 -29.21
N GLY A 285 -27.50 31.53 -29.13
CA GLY A 285 -28.60 31.33 -30.07
C GLY A 285 -29.59 32.49 -30.12
N PHE A 286 -29.94 33.08 -28.98
CA PHE A 286 -30.79 34.28 -28.95
C PHE A 286 -30.12 35.49 -29.59
N ARG A 287 -28.82 35.72 -29.36
CA ARG A 287 -28.08 36.81 -30.03
C ARG A 287 -28.06 36.64 -31.55
N GLU A 288 -27.83 35.42 -32.03
CA GLU A 288 -27.89 35.13 -33.47
C GLU A 288 -29.30 35.33 -34.04
N ALA A 289 -30.34 34.92 -33.32
CA ALA A 289 -31.73 35.13 -33.73
C ALA A 289 -32.09 36.63 -33.80
N LEU A 290 -31.68 37.42 -32.80
CA LEU A 290 -31.87 38.87 -32.78
C LEU A 290 -31.07 39.56 -33.90
N GLY A 291 -29.84 39.12 -34.17
CA GLY A 291 -29.04 39.61 -35.30
C GLY A 291 -29.71 39.35 -36.65
N ARG A 292 -30.28 38.15 -36.85
CA ARG A 292 -31.06 37.81 -38.05
C ARG A 292 -32.34 38.64 -38.18
N LEU A 293 -33.06 38.88 -37.08
CA LEU A 293 -34.26 39.73 -37.07
C LEU A 293 -33.92 41.19 -37.41
N ARG A 294 -32.84 41.72 -36.84
CA ARG A 294 -32.37 43.07 -37.13
C ARG A 294 -31.97 43.24 -38.60
N GLY A 295 -31.22 42.30 -39.16
CA GLY A 295 -30.86 42.32 -40.58
C GLY A 295 -32.05 42.22 -41.54
N LYS A 296 -33.18 41.64 -41.11
CA LYS A 296 -34.44 41.63 -41.87
C LYS A 296 -35.25 42.92 -41.78
N ILE A 297 -34.99 43.77 -40.78
CA ILE A 297 -35.70 45.05 -40.58
C ILE A 297 -34.92 46.20 -41.25
N GLU A 298 -33.59 46.08 -41.31
CA GLU A 298 -32.70 47.10 -41.90
C GLU A 298 -32.46 46.90 -43.41
N GLY A 299 -32.90 45.79 -44.01
CA GLY A 299 -32.85 45.51 -45.45
C GLY A 299 -34.24 45.46 -46.08
#